data_AF-A0A2P7N1R3-F1
#
_entry.id   AF-A0A2P7N1R3-F1
#
_cell.length_a   1.000
_cell.length_b   1.000
_cell.length_c   1.000
_cell.angle_alpha   90.00
_cell.angle_beta   90.00
_cell.angle_gamma   90.00
#
_symmetry.space_group_name_H-M   'P 1'
#
loop_
_entity.id
_entity.type
_entity.pdbx_description
1 polymer ?
#
loop_
_entity_poly.entity_id
_entity_poly.type
_entity_poly.pdbx_seq_one_letter_code
_entity_poly.pdbx_strand_id
1 'polypeptide(L)'
;MAVSGGGKRLRIAIAGDLHGEWDHSDHALLDCLAPDALLVVGDLSDGQQRIPSLLRQLPMPVACILGNHDTGKDASGRTLQHQINLLGEVHCGWKLRALSPPDLAVVGGRPATAGGGFRLSRAALAAFGPVSLQESADRITAAAATAPPDWPLVLLSHSGPSGLGSDATSPCGRDWKPPACDWGDLDLALAIRQIRLNRPVPLVVFGHMHHALRRGQGDRQSFCRDRAGTSYLNTACVPRHGTDGAGQALRHFSWVELVGQEVVSASHRWFGLGGELLYEERLWTAPNPAPNPAPELAPC
;
A
#
# COMPACT_ATOMS: atom_id res chain seq x y z
N MET A 1 -5.36 -24.67 22.55
CA MET A 1 -4.74 -25.48 21.48
C MET A 1 -3.51 -24.74 20.99
N ALA A 2 -2.34 -25.38 21.01
CA ALA A 2 -1.11 -24.76 20.55
C ALA A 2 -1.20 -24.54 19.03
N VAL A 3 -1.05 -23.29 18.59
CA VAL A 3 -1.00 -22.95 17.16
C VAL A 3 0.37 -23.37 16.65
N SER A 4 0.42 -24.40 15.83
CA SER A 4 1.61 -24.80 15.09
C SER A 4 2.03 -23.66 14.16
N GLY A 5 3.15 -23.01 14.47
CA GLY A 5 3.74 -21.95 13.66
C GLY A 5 4.33 -22.50 12.37
N GLY A 6 3.55 -22.45 11.27
CA GLY A 6 3.97 -22.93 9.96
C GLY A 6 3.10 -22.42 8.81
N GLY A 7 2.63 -21.17 8.87
CA GLY A 7 1.91 -20.55 7.75
C GLY A 7 2.83 -20.29 6.55
N LYS A 8 2.28 -20.31 5.33
CA LYS A 8 3.00 -19.89 4.11
C LYS A 8 3.56 -18.49 4.32
N ARG A 9 4.86 -18.31 4.08
CA ARG A 9 5.49 -16.99 4.11
C ARG A 9 5.31 -16.31 2.76
N LEU A 10 4.84 -15.06 2.76
CA LEU A 10 4.73 -14.22 1.58
C LEU A 10 5.64 -13.01 1.72
N ARG A 11 6.35 -12.68 0.65
CA ARG A 11 7.22 -11.50 0.52
C ARG A 11 6.60 -10.55 -0.50
N ILE A 12 6.18 -9.39 -0.04
CA ILE A 12 5.46 -8.42 -0.85
C ILE A 12 6.36 -7.21 -1.05
N ALA A 13 6.69 -6.93 -2.32
CA ALA A 13 7.31 -5.67 -2.72
C ALA A 13 6.21 -4.64 -2.94
N ILE A 14 6.46 -3.39 -2.53
CA ILE A 14 5.49 -2.31 -2.62
C ILE A 14 6.20 -1.07 -3.14
N ALA A 15 5.64 -0.45 -4.18
CA ALA A 15 6.13 0.81 -4.73
C ALA A 15 5.04 1.88 -4.62
N GLY A 16 5.37 3.03 -4.04
CA GLY A 16 4.44 4.14 -3.91
C GLY A 16 4.92 5.40 -4.59
N ASP A 17 3.94 6.21 -5.01
CA ASP A 17 4.11 7.57 -5.51
C ASP A 17 5.23 7.64 -6.56
N LEU A 18 5.06 6.89 -7.65
CA LEU A 18 6.14 6.65 -8.61
C LEU A 18 6.59 7.94 -9.31
N HIS A 19 5.70 8.90 -9.58
CA HIS A 19 6.00 10.20 -10.19
C HIS A 19 6.92 10.13 -11.43
N GLY A 20 6.74 9.10 -12.27
CA GLY A 20 7.56 8.85 -13.46
C GLY A 20 8.78 7.95 -13.25
N GLU A 21 9.15 7.65 -12.01
CA GLU A 21 10.29 6.81 -11.62
C GLU A 21 9.92 5.32 -11.62
N TRP A 22 9.67 4.81 -12.83
CA TRP A 22 9.48 3.40 -13.09
C TRP A 22 9.93 3.03 -14.50
N ASP A 23 10.85 2.08 -14.61
CA ASP A 23 11.36 1.63 -15.90
C ASP A 23 11.74 0.13 -15.91
N HIS A 24 12.39 -0.33 -16.97
CA HIS A 24 12.78 -1.74 -17.12
C HIS A 24 13.85 -2.19 -16.10
N SER A 25 14.58 -1.26 -15.47
CA SER A 25 15.49 -1.62 -14.37
C SER A 25 14.72 -2.04 -13.12
N ASP A 26 13.52 -1.49 -12.87
CA ASP A 26 12.63 -1.98 -11.81
C ASP A 26 12.14 -3.39 -12.12
N HIS A 27 11.83 -3.69 -13.39
CA HIS A 27 11.42 -5.03 -13.83
C HIS A 27 12.54 -6.05 -13.61
N ALA A 28 13.75 -5.75 -14.13
CA ALA A 28 14.91 -6.63 -13.98
C ALA A 28 15.27 -6.86 -12.50
N LEU A 29 15.13 -5.83 -11.67
CA LEU A 29 15.34 -5.94 -10.24
C LEU A 29 14.28 -6.83 -9.59
N LEU A 30 12.99 -6.68 -9.92
CA LEU A 30 11.94 -7.57 -9.43
C LEU A 30 12.15 -9.02 -9.84
N ASP A 31 12.65 -9.28 -11.05
CA ASP A 31 13.01 -10.62 -11.51
C ASP A 31 14.12 -11.24 -10.65
N CYS A 32 15.11 -10.44 -10.22
CA CYS A 32 16.19 -10.88 -9.33
C CYS A 32 15.69 -11.10 -7.89
N LEU A 33 14.91 -10.15 -7.35
CA LEU A 33 14.39 -10.21 -5.98
C LEU A 33 13.32 -11.30 -5.79
N ALA A 34 12.60 -11.64 -6.85
CA ALA A 34 11.52 -12.61 -6.90
C ALA A 34 10.53 -12.52 -5.72
N PRO A 35 9.93 -11.34 -5.43
CA PRO A 35 8.85 -11.24 -4.46
C PRO A 35 7.61 -12.03 -4.94
N ASP A 36 6.78 -12.46 -3.99
CA ASP A 36 5.56 -13.22 -4.28
C ASP A 36 4.46 -12.35 -4.92
N ALA A 37 4.48 -11.04 -4.66
CA ALA A 37 3.58 -10.06 -5.26
C ALA A 37 4.19 -8.65 -5.26
N LEU A 38 3.71 -7.81 -6.19
CA LEU A 38 3.95 -6.37 -6.24
C LEU A 38 2.66 -5.59 -5.98
N LEU A 39 2.70 -4.64 -5.06
CA LEU A 39 1.62 -3.67 -4.84
C LEU A 39 2.07 -2.26 -5.25
N VAL A 40 1.20 -1.50 -5.92
CA VAL A 40 1.49 -0.14 -6.37
C VAL A 40 0.42 0.84 -5.87
N VAL A 41 0.82 1.87 -5.11
CA VAL A 41 -0.12 2.82 -4.45
C VAL A 41 -0.40 4.09 -5.25
N GLY A 42 -0.24 4.07 -6.57
CA GLY A 42 -0.68 5.15 -7.46
C GLY A 42 0.30 6.32 -7.58
N ASP A 43 -0.20 7.44 -8.10
CA ASP A 43 0.60 8.59 -8.54
C ASP A 43 1.72 8.14 -9.49
N LEU A 44 1.30 7.45 -10.55
CA LEU A 44 2.21 6.77 -11.47
C LEU A 44 3.05 7.78 -12.24
N SER A 45 2.41 8.70 -12.97
CA SER A 45 3.11 9.67 -13.82
C SER A 45 2.17 10.75 -14.38
N ASP A 46 1.38 11.42 -13.55
CA ASP A 46 0.52 12.55 -13.96
C ASP A 46 -0.38 12.26 -15.20
N GLY A 47 -0.91 11.04 -15.34
CA GLY A 47 -1.74 10.66 -16.49
C GLY A 47 -1.01 10.09 -17.70
N GLN A 48 0.33 9.97 -17.67
CA GLN A 48 1.10 9.40 -18.76
C GLN A 48 0.92 7.88 -18.88
N GLN A 49 0.93 7.37 -20.12
CA GLN A 49 0.56 5.99 -20.44
C GLN A 49 1.66 4.96 -20.19
N ARG A 50 2.93 5.41 -20.10
CA ARG A 50 4.11 4.54 -20.07
C ARG A 50 4.07 3.58 -18.88
N ILE A 51 3.89 4.10 -17.67
CA ILE A 51 3.98 3.29 -16.44
C ILE A 51 2.82 2.29 -16.31
N PRO A 52 1.54 2.66 -16.53
CA PRO A 52 0.46 1.69 -16.62
C PRO A 52 0.76 0.52 -17.57
N SER A 53 1.31 0.83 -18.75
CA SER A 53 1.66 -0.16 -19.75
C SER A 53 2.82 -1.07 -19.31
N LEU A 54 3.83 -0.52 -18.64
CA LEU A 54 4.94 -1.29 -18.07
C LEU A 54 4.47 -2.19 -16.92
N LEU A 55 3.63 -1.70 -16.01
CA LEU A 55 3.08 -2.50 -14.92
C LEU A 55 2.28 -3.70 -15.44
N ARG A 56 1.55 -3.52 -16.55
CA ARG A 56 0.76 -4.59 -17.17
C ARG A 56 1.62 -5.72 -17.77
N GLN A 57 2.87 -5.44 -18.12
CA GLN A 57 3.80 -6.40 -18.75
C GLN A 57 4.52 -7.31 -17.74
N LEU A 58 4.48 -6.99 -16.45
CA LEU A 58 5.13 -7.80 -15.42
C LEU A 58 4.52 -9.22 -15.38
N PRO A 59 5.34 -10.28 -15.40
CA PRO A 59 4.84 -11.67 -15.37
C PRO A 59 4.37 -12.11 -13.98
N MET A 60 4.70 -11.32 -12.95
CA MET A 60 4.39 -11.62 -11.55
C MET A 60 3.00 -11.11 -11.14
N PRO A 61 2.45 -11.56 -9.99
CA PRO A 61 1.20 -11.04 -9.46
C PRO A 61 1.31 -9.56 -9.05
N VAL A 62 0.50 -8.70 -9.69
CA VAL A 62 0.48 -7.25 -9.41
C VAL A 62 -0.93 -6.76 -9.07
N ALA A 63 -1.01 -5.85 -8.10
CA ALA A 63 -2.17 -5.01 -7.84
C ALA A 63 -1.78 -3.53 -7.77
N CYS A 64 -2.57 -2.67 -8.38
CA CYS A 64 -2.33 -1.22 -8.44
C CYS A 64 -3.61 -0.46 -8.09
N ILE A 65 -3.48 0.58 -7.28
CA ILE A 65 -4.51 1.62 -7.13
C ILE A 65 -4.01 2.90 -7.80
N LEU A 66 -4.92 3.73 -8.33
CA LEU A 66 -4.56 5.01 -8.95
C LEU A 66 -4.72 6.15 -7.94
N GLY A 67 -3.78 7.10 -7.96
CA GLY A 67 -3.73 8.26 -7.08
C GLY A 67 -4.30 9.53 -7.70
N ASN A 68 -4.23 10.66 -6.99
CA ASN A 68 -4.82 11.90 -7.50
C ASN A 68 -4.08 12.47 -8.71
N HIS A 69 -2.76 12.29 -8.80
CA HIS A 69 -1.98 12.75 -9.95
C HIS A 69 -2.32 11.94 -11.21
N ASP A 70 -2.78 10.71 -11.06
CA ASP A 70 -3.20 9.87 -12.18
C ASP A 70 -4.44 10.38 -12.95
N THR A 71 -5.11 11.40 -12.41
CA THR A 71 -6.13 12.13 -13.18
C THR A 71 -5.55 13.00 -14.30
N GLY A 72 -4.24 13.27 -14.29
CA GLY A 72 -3.52 14.09 -15.27
C GLY A 72 -4.05 15.51 -15.40
N LYS A 73 -4.68 16.05 -14.33
CA LYS A 73 -5.38 17.35 -14.33
C LYS A 73 -6.49 17.45 -15.40
N ASP A 74 -6.99 16.32 -15.89
CA ASP A 74 -8.08 16.24 -16.87
C ASP A 74 -9.43 16.11 -16.16
N ALA A 75 -10.17 17.22 -16.07
CA ALA A 75 -11.49 17.24 -15.45
C ALA A 75 -12.57 16.42 -16.20
N SER A 76 -12.31 16.03 -17.46
CA SER A 76 -13.26 15.20 -18.24
C SER A 76 -13.24 13.73 -17.84
N GLY A 77 -12.26 13.29 -17.04
CA GLY A 77 -12.10 11.91 -16.59
C GLY A 77 -11.55 10.95 -17.66
N ARG A 78 -11.33 11.41 -18.90
CA ARG A 78 -10.82 10.56 -19.99
C ARG A 78 -9.42 10.03 -19.69
N THR A 79 -8.52 10.85 -19.16
CA THR A 79 -7.18 10.41 -18.77
C THR A 79 -7.25 9.31 -17.71
N LEU A 80 -8.05 9.50 -16.66
CA LEU A 80 -8.22 8.52 -15.60
C LEU A 80 -8.80 7.21 -16.15
N GLN A 81 -9.86 7.27 -16.97
CA GLN A 81 -10.45 6.09 -17.59
C GLN A 81 -9.45 5.36 -18.50
N HIS A 82 -8.64 6.10 -19.24
CA HIS A 82 -7.62 5.52 -20.09
C HIS A 82 -6.53 4.79 -19.28
N GLN A 83 -6.08 5.36 -18.16
CA GLN A 83 -5.14 4.68 -17.26
C GLN A 83 -5.73 3.40 -16.67
N ILE A 84 -7.01 3.41 -16.28
CA ILE A 84 -7.72 2.20 -15.82
C ILE A 84 -7.73 1.14 -16.91
N ASN A 85 -8.02 1.53 -18.16
CA ASN A 85 -8.05 0.60 -19.29
C ASN A 85 -6.67 0.00 -19.58
N LEU A 86 -5.59 0.79 -19.49
CA LEU A 86 -4.22 0.31 -19.67
C LEU A 86 -3.80 -0.69 -18.58
N LEU A 87 -4.15 -0.41 -17.32
CA LEU A 87 -3.89 -1.32 -16.20
C LEU A 87 -4.76 -2.59 -16.26
N GLY A 88 -5.97 -2.51 -16.79
CA GLY A 88 -6.92 -3.63 -16.84
C GLY A 88 -7.13 -4.27 -15.47
N GLU A 89 -6.91 -5.58 -15.38
CA GLU A 89 -7.05 -6.35 -14.12
C GLU A 89 -6.01 -5.99 -13.05
N VAL A 90 -4.92 -5.29 -13.40
CA VAL A 90 -3.94 -4.83 -12.41
C VAL A 90 -4.53 -3.72 -11.53
N HIS A 91 -5.36 -2.84 -12.09
CA HIS A 91 -6.05 -1.83 -11.29
C HIS A 91 -7.04 -2.52 -10.33
N CYS A 92 -7.14 -2.08 -9.07
CA CYS A 92 -7.99 -2.73 -8.06
C CYS A 92 -8.99 -1.79 -7.35
N GLY A 93 -9.14 -0.54 -7.77
CA GLY A 93 -10.04 0.42 -7.11
C GLY A 93 -11.46 -0.11 -6.91
N TRP A 94 -11.95 -0.07 -5.66
CA TRP A 94 -13.26 -0.61 -5.25
C TRP A 94 -13.53 -2.09 -5.58
N LYS A 95 -12.49 -2.89 -5.89
CA LYS A 95 -12.67 -4.30 -6.23
C LYS A 95 -11.61 -5.19 -5.57
N LEU A 96 -11.93 -6.47 -5.51
CA LEU A 96 -10.99 -7.51 -5.13
C LEU A 96 -10.09 -7.83 -6.32
N ARG A 97 -8.79 -7.75 -6.10
CA ARG A 97 -7.75 -8.37 -6.92
C ARG A 97 -7.23 -9.59 -6.18
N ALA A 98 -7.78 -10.75 -6.51
CA ALA A 98 -7.29 -12.05 -6.03
C ALA A 98 -6.00 -12.42 -6.78
N LEU A 99 -4.88 -12.53 -6.06
CA LEU A 99 -3.58 -12.92 -6.61
C LEU A 99 -3.34 -14.40 -6.29
N SER A 100 -3.52 -15.28 -7.28
CA SER A 100 -3.27 -16.72 -7.17
C SER A 100 -2.44 -17.21 -8.37
N PRO A 101 -1.21 -17.72 -8.14
CA PRO A 101 -0.42 -17.56 -6.90
C PRO A 101 -0.23 -16.06 -6.53
N PRO A 102 0.06 -15.69 -5.26
CA PRO A 102 0.48 -16.53 -4.14
C PRO A 102 -0.60 -16.74 -3.05
N ASP A 103 -1.89 -16.62 -3.37
CA ASP A 103 -3.02 -16.68 -2.43
C ASP A 103 -3.11 -15.43 -1.54
N LEU A 104 -3.02 -14.26 -2.17
CA LEU A 104 -3.13 -12.95 -1.52
C LEU A 104 -4.38 -12.22 -2.00
N ALA A 105 -5.23 -11.78 -1.07
CA ALA A 105 -6.41 -10.98 -1.38
C ALA A 105 -6.08 -9.49 -1.24
N VAL A 106 -6.07 -8.75 -2.36
CA VAL A 106 -5.86 -7.30 -2.35
C VAL A 106 -7.17 -6.60 -2.69
N VAL A 107 -7.66 -5.73 -1.81
CA VAL A 107 -8.86 -4.93 -2.07
C VAL A 107 -8.47 -3.47 -2.20
N GLY A 108 -8.80 -2.87 -3.35
CA GLY A 108 -8.51 -1.46 -3.58
C GLY A 108 -9.49 -0.53 -2.87
N GLY A 109 -8.96 0.55 -2.30
CA GLY A 109 -9.72 1.67 -1.79
C GLY A 109 -10.33 2.53 -2.91
N ARG A 110 -10.61 3.79 -2.58
CA ARG A 110 -11.15 4.76 -3.53
C ARG A 110 -10.07 5.25 -4.50
N PRO A 111 -10.22 5.01 -5.82
CA PRO A 111 -9.26 5.50 -6.80
C PRO A 111 -9.31 7.03 -6.93
N ALA A 112 -8.18 7.63 -7.33
CA ALA A 112 -8.04 9.06 -7.59
C ALA A 112 -8.35 9.99 -6.40
N THR A 113 -8.30 9.46 -5.18
CA THR A 113 -8.42 10.24 -3.94
C THR A 113 -7.20 11.15 -3.75
N ALA A 114 -7.43 12.34 -3.17
CA ALA A 114 -6.37 13.25 -2.72
C ALA A 114 -6.36 13.37 -1.17
N GLY A 115 -6.94 12.39 -0.48
CA GLY A 115 -7.13 12.43 0.97
C GLY A 115 -8.10 13.52 1.45
N GLY A 116 -7.98 13.85 2.74
CA GLY A 116 -8.72 14.94 3.38
C GLY A 116 -10.21 14.62 3.64
N GLY A 117 -10.51 13.39 4.04
CA GLY A 117 -11.87 12.91 4.30
C GLY A 117 -12.48 12.22 3.08
N PHE A 118 -13.61 12.72 2.58
CA PHE A 118 -14.26 12.16 1.39
C PHE A 118 -14.62 13.24 0.38
N ARG A 119 -14.01 13.16 -0.80
CA ARG A 119 -14.28 14.07 -1.92
C ARG A 119 -13.89 13.44 -3.24
N LEU A 120 -14.82 13.37 -4.18
CA LEU A 120 -14.50 13.05 -5.57
C LEU A 120 -13.95 14.29 -6.29
N SER A 121 -12.82 14.14 -6.98
CA SER A 121 -12.35 15.15 -7.92
C SER A 121 -13.31 15.24 -9.12
N ARG A 122 -13.23 16.32 -9.91
CA ARG A 122 -14.03 16.43 -11.15
C ARG A 122 -13.75 15.28 -12.11
N ALA A 123 -12.49 14.87 -12.21
CA ALA A 123 -12.07 13.73 -13.02
C ALA A 123 -12.68 12.41 -12.53
N ALA A 124 -12.64 12.15 -11.22
CA ALA A 124 -13.24 10.95 -10.63
C ALA A 124 -14.77 10.94 -10.79
N LEU A 125 -15.42 12.08 -10.59
CA LEU A 125 -16.86 12.23 -10.82
C LEU A 125 -17.24 11.94 -12.28
N ALA A 126 -16.45 12.43 -13.23
CA ALA A 126 -16.69 12.21 -14.65
C ALA A 126 -16.44 10.74 -15.08
N ALA A 127 -15.42 10.09 -14.49
CA ALA A 127 -15.08 8.70 -14.82
C ALA A 127 -16.02 7.67 -14.17
N PHE A 128 -16.43 7.89 -12.92
CA PHE A 128 -17.16 6.90 -12.12
C PHE A 128 -18.62 7.25 -11.84
N GLY A 129 -19.02 8.49 -12.14
CA GLY A 129 -20.29 9.05 -11.67
C GLY A 129 -20.24 9.44 -10.20
N PRO A 130 -21.37 9.93 -9.66
CA PRO A 130 -21.47 10.26 -8.23
C PRO A 130 -21.35 8.99 -7.39
N VAL A 131 -20.52 9.07 -6.35
CA VAL A 131 -20.37 8.03 -5.31
C VAL A 131 -20.34 8.76 -3.98
N SER A 132 -21.21 8.38 -3.05
CA SER A 132 -21.25 8.90 -1.70
C SER A 132 -20.19 8.24 -0.81
N LEU A 133 -19.94 8.84 0.35
CA LEU A 133 -19.04 8.29 1.37
C LEU A 133 -19.41 6.84 1.73
N GLN A 134 -20.70 6.61 1.98
CA GLN A 134 -21.20 5.30 2.39
C GLN A 134 -21.08 4.28 1.25
N GLU A 135 -21.48 4.64 0.03
CA GLU A 135 -21.33 3.74 -1.13
C GLU A 135 -19.87 3.37 -1.40
N SER A 136 -18.93 4.30 -1.20
CA SER A 136 -17.49 4.01 -1.33
C SER A 136 -17.03 3.00 -0.28
N ALA A 137 -17.40 3.22 0.99
CA ALA A 137 -17.08 2.29 2.08
C ALA A 137 -17.70 0.90 1.83
N ASP A 138 -18.97 0.86 1.42
CA ASP A 138 -19.70 -0.38 1.16
C ASP A 138 -19.09 -1.16 -0.01
N ARG A 139 -18.61 -0.49 -1.07
CA ARG A 139 -17.88 -1.15 -2.16
C ARG A 139 -16.59 -1.81 -1.69
N ILE A 140 -15.81 -1.14 -0.85
CA ILE A 140 -14.58 -1.70 -0.27
C ILE A 140 -14.92 -2.90 0.62
N THR A 141 -15.92 -2.76 1.50
CA THR A 141 -16.36 -3.82 2.41
C THR A 141 -16.92 -5.03 1.66
N ALA A 142 -17.76 -4.81 0.65
CA ALA A 142 -18.32 -5.87 -0.18
C ALA A 142 -17.23 -6.61 -0.96
N ALA A 143 -16.25 -5.90 -1.54
CA ALA A 143 -15.11 -6.52 -2.19
C ALA A 143 -14.31 -7.42 -1.22
N ALA A 144 -14.03 -6.94 0.00
CA ALA A 144 -13.36 -7.72 1.04
C ALA A 144 -14.17 -8.95 1.50
N ALA A 145 -15.50 -8.88 1.50
CA ALA A 145 -16.37 -10.01 1.82
C ALA A 145 -16.28 -11.14 0.77
N THR A 146 -15.94 -10.82 -0.48
CA THR A 146 -15.75 -11.82 -1.54
C THR A 146 -14.36 -12.50 -1.52
N ALA A 147 -13.42 -11.99 -0.73
CA ALA A 147 -12.09 -12.55 -0.62
C ALA A 147 -12.12 -13.92 0.08
N PRO A 148 -11.33 -14.92 -0.38
CA PRO A 148 -11.23 -16.19 0.33
C PRO A 148 -10.87 -15.99 1.81
N PRO A 149 -11.54 -16.68 2.76
CA PRO A 149 -11.38 -16.44 4.20
C PRO A 149 -9.99 -16.81 4.72
N ASP A 150 -9.33 -17.78 4.08
CA ASP A 150 -8.04 -18.29 4.53
C ASP A 150 -6.85 -17.50 3.95
N TRP A 151 -7.12 -16.58 3.01
CA TRP A 151 -6.08 -15.75 2.40
C TRP A 151 -5.84 -14.49 3.25
N PRO A 152 -4.57 -14.05 3.41
CA PRO A 152 -4.29 -12.72 3.95
C PRO A 152 -5.00 -11.64 3.13
N LEU A 153 -5.68 -10.73 3.84
CA LEU A 153 -6.34 -9.56 3.25
C LEU A 153 -5.45 -8.32 3.38
N VAL A 154 -5.18 -7.66 2.26
CA VAL A 154 -4.50 -6.36 2.19
C VAL A 154 -5.45 -5.34 1.61
N LEU A 155 -5.64 -4.22 2.30
CA LEU A 155 -6.29 -3.05 1.71
C LEU A 155 -5.22 -2.18 1.05
N LEU A 156 -5.43 -1.82 -0.22
CA LEU A 156 -4.51 -1.00 -1.01
C LEU A 156 -5.20 0.31 -1.42
N SER A 157 -4.73 1.44 -0.92
CA SER A 157 -5.31 2.75 -1.23
C SER A 157 -4.23 3.73 -1.64
N HIS A 158 -4.58 4.81 -2.34
CA HIS A 158 -3.60 5.87 -2.59
C HIS A 158 -3.41 6.72 -1.33
N SER A 159 -4.48 7.19 -0.69
CA SER A 159 -4.40 7.83 0.63
C SER A 159 -4.74 6.83 1.74
N GLY A 160 -4.05 6.96 2.88
CA GLY A 160 -4.33 6.17 4.08
C GLY A 160 -5.65 6.54 4.74
N PRO A 161 -6.14 5.77 5.73
CA PRO A 161 -7.42 6.04 6.37
C PRO A 161 -7.36 7.26 7.30
N SER A 162 -8.49 7.97 7.45
CA SER A 162 -8.64 8.96 8.51
C SER A 162 -8.42 8.33 9.90
N GLY A 163 -7.92 9.13 10.83
CA GLY A 163 -7.53 8.73 12.19
C GLY A 163 -6.02 8.57 12.38
N LEU A 164 -5.22 8.75 11.33
CA LEU A 164 -3.76 8.60 11.34
C LEU A 164 -3.01 9.91 11.09
N GLY A 165 -3.67 11.07 11.20
CA GLY A 165 -3.07 12.37 10.92
C GLY A 165 -3.16 13.38 12.07
N SER A 166 -2.78 12.99 13.29
CA SER A 166 -2.80 13.89 14.46
C SER A 166 -1.85 15.09 14.31
N ASP A 167 -0.70 14.86 13.68
CA ASP A 167 0.39 15.83 13.53
C ASP A 167 0.95 15.78 12.10
N ALA A 168 1.73 16.79 11.70
CA ALA A 168 2.32 16.85 10.36
C ALA A 168 3.20 15.62 10.03
N THR A 169 3.86 15.05 11.04
CA THR A 169 4.73 13.87 10.93
C THR A 169 3.96 12.54 10.96
N SER A 170 2.67 12.53 11.30
CA SER A 170 1.87 11.31 11.36
C SER A 170 1.66 10.70 9.96
N PRO A 171 1.36 9.40 9.82
CA PRO A 171 1.25 8.74 8.51
C PRO A 171 0.31 9.43 7.52
N CYS A 172 -0.79 10.03 8.00
CA CYS A 172 -1.77 10.75 7.18
C CYS A 172 -1.87 12.25 7.52
N GLY A 173 -0.83 12.86 8.09
CA GLY A 173 -0.87 14.25 8.57
C GLY A 173 -0.48 15.31 7.54
N ARG A 174 -1.34 16.30 7.30
CA ARG A 174 -1.01 17.39 6.37
C ARG A 174 0.15 18.26 6.86
N ASP A 175 1.16 18.43 6.02
CA ASP A 175 2.41 19.15 6.30
C ASP A 175 2.63 20.39 5.40
N TRP A 176 1.90 20.53 4.29
CA TRP A 176 2.05 21.69 3.38
C TRP A 176 1.27 22.94 3.79
N LYS A 177 0.40 22.87 4.80
CA LYS A 177 -0.39 24.01 5.27
C LYS A 177 -0.74 23.90 6.76
N PRO A 178 -0.38 24.90 7.59
CA PRO A 178 -0.77 24.95 9.00
C PRO A 178 -2.25 25.34 9.20
N PRO A 179 -2.90 24.91 10.30
CA PRO A 179 -2.39 23.88 11.21
C PRO A 179 -2.34 22.51 10.52
N ALA A 180 -1.52 21.61 11.07
CA ALA A 180 -1.57 20.21 10.70
C ALA A 180 -2.99 19.67 10.93
N CYS A 181 -3.42 18.74 10.09
CA CYS A 181 -4.70 18.08 10.24
C CYS A 181 -4.68 16.71 9.58
N ASP A 182 -5.66 15.89 9.95
CA ASP A 182 -5.84 14.60 9.33
C ASP A 182 -6.20 14.73 7.85
N TRP A 183 -5.41 14.06 7.01
CA TRP A 183 -5.55 14.04 5.57
C TRP A 183 -5.86 12.65 5.03
N GLY A 184 -6.23 11.71 5.89
CA GLY A 184 -6.65 10.37 5.48
C GLY A 184 -8.07 10.33 4.90
N ASP A 185 -8.39 9.22 4.24
CA ASP A 185 -9.68 8.91 3.65
C ASP A 185 -10.70 8.37 4.65
N LEU A 186 -11.87 9.01 4.70
CA LEU A 186 -12.92 8.67 5.66
C LEU A 186 -13.66 7.39 5.28
N ASP A 187 -13.89 7.15 3.98
CA ASP A 187 -14.49 5.93 3.47
C ASP A 187 -13.63 4.70 3.75
N LEU A 188 -12.30 4.82 3.63
CA LEU A 188 -11.39 3.73 3.97
C LEU A 188 -11.42 3.42 5.46
N ALA A 189 -11.45 4.44 6.33
CA ALA A 189 -11.60 4.25 7.77
C ALA A 189 -12.92 3.55 8.14
N LEU A 190 -14.03 3.90 7.49
CA LEU A 190 -15.32 3.24 7.67
C LEU A 190 -15.28 1.78 7.19
N ALA A 191 -14.72 1.51 6.01
CA ALA A 191 -14.61 0.17 5.46
C ALA A 191 -13.77 -0.75 6.36
N ILE A 192 -12.62 -0.27 6.87
CA ILE A 192 -11.78 -1.03 7.82
C ILE A 192 -12.60 -1.46 9.04
N ARG A 193 -13.39 -0.54 9.62
CA ARG A 193 -14.24 -0.84 10.77
C ARG A 193 -15.30 -1.90 10.45
N GLN A 194 -15.93 -1.81 9.28
CA GLN A 194 -16.97 -2.74 8.84
C GLN A 194 -16.41 -4.14 8.55
N ILE A 195 -15.28 -4.23 7.83
CA ILE A 195 -14.63 -5.50 7.47
C ILE A 195 -14.22 -6.26 8.73
N ARG A 196 -13.68 -5.57 9.74
CA ARG A 196 -13.24 -6.15 11.02
C ARG A 196 -14.35 -6.80 11.84
N LEU A 197 -15.62 -6.55 11.53
CA LEU A 197 -16.73 -7.25 12.17
C LEU A 197 -16.78 -8.73 11.76
N ASN A 198 -16.19 -9.09 10.61
CA ASN A 198 -16.32 -10.42 10.02
C ASN A 198 -14.98 -11.12 9.79
N ARG A 199 -13.88 -10.37 9.57
CA ARG A 199 -12.54 -10.93 9.34
C ARG A 199 -11.43 -9.96 9.72
N PRO A 200 -10.21 -10.44 10.04
CA PRO A 200 -9.08 -9.55 10.30
C PRO A 200 -8.68 -8.75 9.06
N VAL A 201 -8.12 -7.55 9.30
CA VAL A 201 -7.46 -6.71 8.29
C VAL A 201 -6.00 -6.57 8.72
N PRO A 202 -5.10 -7.50 8.38
CA PRO A 202 -3.74 -7.46 8.90
C PRO A 202 -2.91 -6.28 8.38
N LEU A 203 -3.18 -5.83 7.16
CA LEU A 203 -2.37 -4.81 6.49
C LEU A 203 -3.21 -3.83 5.68
N VAL A 204 -2.91 -2.54 5.85
CA VAL A 204 -3.39 -1.44 4.99
C VAL A 204 -2.16 -0.74 4.43
N VAL A 205 -2.03 -0.74 3.11
CA VAL A 205 -0.91 -0.14 2.37
C VAL A 205 -1.42 1.09 1.62
N PHE A 206 -0.70 2.20 1.76
CA PHE A 206 -1.06 3.46 1.11
C PHE A 206 0.14 4.34 0.80
N GLY A 207 -0.07 5.44 0.09
CA GLY A 207 0.92 6.43 -0.28
C GLY A 207 0.44 7.85 -0.03
N HIS A 208 0.55 8.72 -1.06
CA HIS A 208 0.11 10.13 -1.11
C HIS A 208 0.92 11.08 -0.21
N MET A 209 1.00 10.76 1.07
CA MET A 209 1.68 11.58 2.06
C MET A 209 3.16 11.24 2.04
N HIS A 210 3.94 11.94 1.22
CA HIS A 210 5.37 11.65 1.03
C HIS A 210 6.14 11.55 2.35
N HIS A 211 7.14 10.65 2.39
CA HIS A 211 7.98 10.43 3.57
C HIS A 211 8.71 11.69 4.00
N ALA A 212 9.41 12.35 3.07
CA ALA A 212 10.04 13.63 3.33
C ALA A 212 8.98 14.73 3.46
N LEU A 213 8.96 15.41 4.62
CA LEU A 213 8.03 16.50 4.86
C LEU A 213 8.42 17.74 4.03
N ARG A 214 7.40 18.47 3.60
CA ARG A 214 7.54 19.70 2.81
C ARG A 214 8.42 20.70 3.54
N ARG A 215 9.25 21.41 2.75
CA ARG A 215 10.14 22.47 3.23
C ARG A 215 11.18 21.98 4.27
N GLY A 216 11.58 20.71 4.19
CA GLY A 216 12.66 20.17 5.03
C GLY A 216 12.30 20.05 6.51
N GLN A 217 11.02 19.78 6.82
CA GLN A 217 10.52 19.69 8.20
C GLN A 217 10.81 18.34 8.87
N GLY A 218 11.66 17.50 8.26
CA GLY A 218 12.00 16.15 8.73
C GLY A 218 11.23 15.07 7.97
N ASP A 219 11.08 13.92 8.61
CA ASP A 219 10.50 12.72 8.01
C ASP A 219 9.19 12.32 8.69
N ARG A 220 8.31 11.74 7.89
CA ARG A 220 7.02 11.21 8.30
C ARG A 220 7.19 9.83 8.93
N GLN A 221 6.46 9.57 10.01
CA GLN A 221 6.24 8.21 10.48
C GLN A 221 5.50 7.42 9.39
N SER A 222 6.18 6.45 8.79
CA SER A 222 5.67 5.68 7.67
C SER A 222 4.97 4.38 8.08
N PHE A 223 5.06 3.98 9.36
CA PHE A 223 4.40 2.79 9.89
C PHE A 223 3.75 3.04 11.25
N CYS A 224 2.55 2.49 11.44
CA CYS A 224 1.94 2.33 12.76
C CYS A 224 1.11 1.04 12.82
N ARG A 225 0.83 0.58 14.04
CA ARG A 225 -0.04 -0.58 14.29
C ARG A 225 -1.08 -0.21 15.32
N ASP A 226 -2.36 -0.52 15.04
CA ASP A 226 -3.43 -0.26 16.00
C ASP A 226 -3.62 -1.41 17.01
N ARG A 227 -4.49 -1.18 17.99
CA ARG A 227 -4.81 -2.15 19.04
C ARG A 227 -5.57 -3.38 18.53
N ALA A 228 -6.19 -3.30 17.35
CA ALA A 228 -6.84 -4.44 16.71
C ALA A 228 -5.83 -5.29 15.93
N GLY A 229 -4.55 -4.89 15.91
CA GLY A 229 -3.47 -5.64 15.28
C GLY A 229 -3.25 -5.30 13.81
N THR A 230 -3.94 -4.30 13.24
CA THR A 230 -3.72 -3.90 11.85
C THR A 230 -2.48 -3.03 11.71
N SER A 231 -1.61 -3.41 10.78
CA SER A 231 -0.47 -2.62 10.34
C SER A 231 -0.89 -1.65 9.24
N TYR A 232 -0.49 -0.39 9.39
CA TYR A 232 -0.66 0.68 8.43
C TYR A 232 0.71 1.07 7.91
N LEU A 233 0.92 0.96 6.60
CA LEU A 233 2.20 1.24 5.96
C LEU A 233 2.02 2.27 4.85
N ASN A 234 2.62 3.44 5.06
CA ASN A 234 2.79 4.47 4.05
C ASN A 234 4.07 4.20 3.24
N THR A 235 3.94 4.03 1.94
CA THR A 235 5.03 3.68 1.02
C THR A 235 5.40 4.79 0.04
N ALA A 236 5.00 6.04 0.31
CA ALA A 236 5.27 7.22 -0.52
C ALA A 236 6.72 7.73 -0.40
N CYS A 237 7.69 6.91 -0.78
CA CYS A 237 9.10 7.30 -0.85
C CYS A 237 9.34 8.06 -2.16
N VAL A 238 9.61 9.36 -2.09
CA VAL A 238 9.79 10.21 -3.27
C VAL A 238 11.02 11.11 -3.08
N PRO A 239 12.04 11.02 -3.95
CA PRO A 239 12.17 10.07 -5.07
C PRO A 239 12.41 8.63 -4.58
N ARG A 240 12.00 7.64 -5.39
CA ARG A 240 12.28 6.21 -5.19
C ARG A 240 13.41 5.68 -6.05
N HIS A 241 13.79 6.39 -7.11
CA HIS A 241 15.04 6.19 -7.83
C HIS A 241 16.10 7.09 -7.22
N GLY A 242 17.24 6.50 -6.83
CA GLY A 242 18.33 7.23 -6.17
C GLY A 242 19.69 6.85 -6.71
N THR A 243 20.72 7.46 -6.14
CA THR A 243 22.13 7.07 -6.33
C THR A 243 22.85 7.08 -5.00
N ASP A 244 23.72 6.11 -4.75
CA ASP A 244 24.57 6.08 -3.56
C ASP A 244 25.77 7.06 -3.67
N GLY A 245 26.60 7.12 -2.63
CA GLY A 245 27.79 7.98 -2.60
C GLY A 245 28.88 7.61 -3.62
N ALA A 246 28.82 6.41 -4.21
CA ALA A 246 29.68 5.95 -5.29
C ALA A 246 29.07 6.16 -6.69
N GLY A 247 27.85 6.73 -6.77
CA GLY A 247 27.13 6.95 -8.02
C GLY A 247 26.38 5.72 -8.55
N GLN A 248 26.26 4.64 -7.77
CA GLN A 248 25.51 3.45 -8.17
C GLN A 248 24.01 3.73 -8.06
N ALA A 249 23.25 3.33 -9.08
CA ALA A 249 21.80 3.53 -9.12
C ALA A 249 21.08 2.63 -8.10
N LEU A 250 20.12 3.22 -7.39
CA LEU A 250 19.31 2.58 -6.36
C LEU A 250 17.83 2.59 -6.72
N ARG A 251 17.11 1.57 -6.26
CA ARG A 251 15.66 1.46 -6.34
C ARG A 251 15.08 1.17 -4.96
N HIS A 252 14.12 1.98 -4.55
CA HIS A 252 13.37 1.75 -3.33
C HIS A 252 12.18 0.81 -3.57
N PHE A 253 11.99 -0.12 -2.63
CA PHE A 253 10.73 -0.81 -2.39
C PHE A 253 10.46 -0.82 -0.90
N SER A 254 9.23 -0.52 -0.50
CA SER A 254 8.74 -0.97 0.80
C SER A 254 8.52 -2.49 0.73
N TRP A 255 8.81 -3.16 1.83
CA TRP A 255 8.81 -4.62 1.89
C TRP A 255 8.04 -5.10 3.11
N VAL A 256 7.09 -6.01 2.88
CA VAL A 256 6.32 -6.65 3.94
C VAL A 256 6.46 -8.16 3.83
N GLU A 257 6.69 -8.81 4.97
CA GLU A 257 6.55 -10.27 5.07
C GLU A 257 5.30 -10.62 5.87
N LEU A 258 4.50 -11.53 5.30
CA LEU A 258 3.36 -12.16 5.97
C LEU A 258 3.68 -13.62 6.27
N VAL A 259 3.19 -14.16 7.38
CA VAL A 259 3.17 -15.60 7.65
C VAL A 259 1.74 -16.00 7.96
N GLY A 260 1.13 -16.81 7.09
CA GLY A 260 -0.31 -17.03 7.11
C GLY A 260 -1.05 -15.71 6.85
N GLN A 261 -1.87 -15.26 7.80
CA GLN A 261 -2.62 -14.01 7.71
C GLN A 261 -2.00 -12.86 8.52
N GLU A 262 -0.82 -13.04 9.11
CA GLU A 262 -0.21 -12.05 10.02
C GLU A 262 0.99 -11.36 9.40
N VAL A 263 1.13 -10.05 9.64
CA VAL A 263 2.35 -9.29 9.32
C VAL A 263 3.44 -9.67 10.31
N VAL A 264 4.60 -10.10 9.81
CA VAL A 264 5.76 -10.45 10.64
C VAL A 264 6.92 -9.45 10.50
N SER A 265 7.01 -8.72 9.39
CA SER A 265 7.97 -7.62 9.24
C SER A 265 7.48 -6.56 8.26
N ALA A 266 7.93 -5.33 8.47
CA ALA A 266 7.77 -4.22 7.55
C ALA A 266 9.06 -3.39 7.53
N SER A 267 9.53 -3.02 6.34
CA SER A 267 10.76 -2.25 6.14
C SER A 267 10.73 -1.42 4.86
N HIS A 268 11.53 -0.37 4.80
CA HIS A 268 11.92 0.28 3.55
C HIS A 268 13.28 -0.25 3.10
N ARG A 269 13.42 -0.61 1.83
CA ARG A 269 14.62 -1.23 1.29
C ARG A 269 15.09 -0.52 0.05
N TRP A 270 16.39 -0.25 -0.01
CA TRP A 270 17.05 0.25 -1.20
C TRP A 270 17.97 -0.83 -1.74
N PHE A 271 17.71 -1.19 -2.99
CA PHE A 271 18.50 -2.17 -3.71
C PHE A 271 19.32 -1.49 -4.79
N GLY A 272 20.53 -1.97 -5.02
CA GLY A 272 21.19 -1.66 -6.28
C GLY A 272 20.67 -2.56 -7.41
N LEU A 273 21.05 -2.25 -8.65
CA LEU A 273 20.44 -2.89 -9.83
C LEU A 273 20.79 -4.38 -9.98
N GLY A 274 21.79 -4.89 -9.26
CA GLY A 274 22.11 -6.31 -9.23
C GLY A 274 21.24 -7.14 -8.27
N GLY A 275 20.38 -6.51 -7.47
CA GLY A 275 19.56 -7.17 -6.46
C GLY A 275 20.13 -7.13 -5.04
N GLU A 276 21.33 -6.57 -4.86
CA GLU A 276 21.94 -6.36 -3.56
C GLU A 276 21.11 -5.39 -2.71
N LEU A 277 20.81 -5.80 -1.47
CA LEU A 277 20.20 -4.93 -0.47
C LEU A 277 21.30 -4.03 0.12
N LEU A 278 21.26 -2.74 -0.21
CA LEU A 278 22.28 -1.77 0.21
C LEU A 278 21.88 -1.01 1.47
N TYR A 279 20.59 -0.76 1.65
CA TYR A 279 20.07 -0.13 2.86
C TYR A 279 18.71 -0.71 3.24
N GLU A 280 18.52 -0.99 4.53
CA GLU A 280 17.24 -1.40 5.11
C GLU A 280 16.92 -0.49 6.30
N GLU A 281 15.79 0.21 6.22
CA GLU A 281 15.15 0.79 7.40
C GLU A 281 14.07 -0.18 7.88
N ARG A 282 14.32 -0.80 9.04
CA ARG A 282 13.36 -1.72 9.66
C ARG A 282 12.35 -0.93 10.48
N LEU A 283 11.11 -0.92 9.99
CA LEU A 283 10.01 -0.19 10.64
C LEU A 283 9.41 -1.00 11.78
N TRP A 284 9.27 -2.31 11.58
CA TRP A 284 8.66 -3.19 12.57
C TRP A 284 9.01 -4.66 12.32
N THR A 285 9.04 -5.45 13.39
CA THR A 285 9.16 -6.91 13.35
C THR A 285 8.33 -7.50 14.48
N ALA A 286 7.67 -8.62 14.22
CA ALA A 286 6.93 -9.34 15.25
C ALA A 286 7.87 -9.73 16.39
N PRO A 287 7.46 -9.57 17.66
CA PRO A 287 8.21 -10.13 18.76
C PRO A 287 8.36 -11.64 18.55
N ASN A 288 9.56 -12.16 18.72
CA ASN A 288 9.81 -13.60 18.67
C ASN A 288 8.88 -14.25 19.72
N PRO A 289 8.12 -15.32 19.41
CA PRO A 289 7.37 -16.01 20.44
C PRO A 289 8.37 -16.43 21.51
N ALA A 290 8.21 -15.93 22.73
CA ALA A 290 9.04 -16.38 23.84
C ALA A 290 8.97 -17.92 23.89
N PRO A 291 10.08 -18.63 24.13
CA PRO A 291 9.99 -20.06 24.38
C PRO A 291 9.01 -20.25 25.53
N ASN A 292 8.00 -21.11 25.34
CA ASN A 292 7.07 -21.47 26.41
C ASN A 292 7.90 -21.77 27.67
N PRO A 293 7.59 -21.19 28.84
CA PRO A 293 8.20 -21.66 30.07
C PRO A 293 7.91 -23.16 30.16
N ALA A 294 8.97 -23.95 30.35
CA ALA A 294 8.85 -25.39 30.56
C ALA A 294 7.81 -25.63 31.67
N PRO A 295 6.97 -26.67 31.55
CA PRO A 295 6.00 -26.97 32.60
C PRO A 295 6.77 -27.16 33.91
N GLU A 296 6.49 -26.28 34.87
CA GLU A 296 7.00 -26.36 36.23
C GLU A 296 6.48 -27.69 36.78
N LEU A 297 7.36 -28.70 36.88
CA LEU A 297 7.04 -29.95 37.56
C LEU A 297 6.83 -29.59 39.03
N ALA A 298 5.56 -29.58 39.45
CA ALA A 298 5.22 -29.45 40.85
C ALA A 298 5.92 -30.57 41.64
N PRO A 299 6.66 -30.25 42.71
CA PRO A 299 7.23 -31.27 43.58
C PRO A 299 6.08 -32.02 44.30
N CYS A 300 6.22 -33.35 44.36
CA CYS A 300 5.33 -34.28 45.05
C CYS A 300 5.18 -33.96 46.54
#